data_AF-A0A3D6BJX8-F1
#
_entry.id   AF-A0A3D6BJX8-F1
#
_cell.length_a   1.000
_cell.length_b   1.000
_cell.length_c   1.000
_cell.angle_alpha   90.00
_cell.angle_beta   90.00
_cell.angle_gamma   90.00
#
_symmetry.space_group_name_H-M   'P 1'
#
loop_
_entity.id
_entity.type
_entity.pdbx_description
1 polymer ?
#
loop_
_entity_poly.entity_id
_entity_poly.type
_entity_poly.pdbx_seq_one_letter_code
_entity_poly.pdbx_strand_id
1 'polypeptide(L)'
;MKKISAAFGGLPMTWPIVCGFAVIIGIYVGVINQIPILHDTSFQDIAVTLEWWVLFAVLIVSNCKSAWEAGLKCLVFFLISQPIIFLVELPTIGLDKALYYYTGIWLPISLLTLPGGAIAFLAKRQNVLGAAILGVGNTIVALMGVSYFMQMLGSFPRHLLTVVSCAAIVAVTILGMQKKRRTRLLSAAITVLLTAVIAAWTVMNGRTL
;
A
#
# COMPACT_ATOMS: atom_id res chain seq x y z
N MET A 1 -5.98 -21.34 2.02
CA MET A 1 -4.94 -20.86 2.97
C MET A 1 -3.50 -21.14 2.52
N LYS A 2 -3.10 -22.36 2.12
CA LYS A 2 -1.71 -22.68 1.75
C LYS A 2 -1.10 -21.73 0.68
N LYS A 3 -1.86 -21.40 -0.39
CA LYS A 3 -1.39 -20.49 -1.46
C LYS A 3 -1.19 -19.03 -1.01
N ILE A 4 -2.11 -18.48 -0.20
CA ILE A 4 -1.98 -17.11 0.32
C ILE A 4 -0.76 -17.00 1.24
N SER A 5 -0.57 -17.98 2.14
CA SER A 5 0.62 -18.01 3.01
C SER A 5 1.94 -18.17 2.25
N ALA A 6 1.92 -18.70 1.02
CA ALA A 6 3.14 -18.85 0.21
C ALA A 6 3.61 -17.51 -0.36
N ALA A 7 2.71 -16.55 -0.59
CA ALA A 7 3.07 -15.20 -1.02
C ALA A 7 3.80 -14.41 0.09
N PHE A 8 3.60 -14.76 1.37
CA PHE A 8 4.19 -14.09 2.53
C PHE A 8 5.26 -14.97 3.19
N GLY A 9 6.47 -14.95 2.62
CA GLY A 9 7.64 -15.68 3.10
C GLY A 9 8.10 -16.84 2.21
N GLY A 10 7.48 -17.04 1.03
CA GLY A 10 7.85 -18.07 0.05
C GLY A 10 8.29 -17.53 -1.32
N LEU A 11 8.27 -16.22 -1.56
CA LEU A 11 8.72 -15.61 -2.80
C LEU A 11 10.24 -15.34 -2.75
N PRO A 12 10.99 -15.64 -3.81
CA PRO A 12 12.40 -15.27 -3.90
C PRO A 12 12.49 -13.75 -4.12
N MET A 13 12.58 -12.98 -3.05
CA MET A 13 12.65 -11.52 -3.14
C MET A 13 14.09 -11.06 -3.40
N THR A 14 14.75 -11.55 -4.46
CA THR A 14 16.14 -11.17 -4.81
C THR A 14 16.22 -9.73 -5.35
N TRP A 15 17.41 -9.13 -5.38
CA TRP A 15 17.58 -7.76 -5.90
C TRP A 15 17.07 -7.59 -7.34
N PRO A 16 17.41 -8.47 -8.31
CA PRO A 16 16.87 -8.35 -9.67
C PRO A 16 15.34 -8.42 -9.70
N ILE A 17 14.73 -9.25 -8.86
CA ILE A 17 13.27 -9.39 -8.79
C ILE A 17 12.64 -8.12 -8.23
N VAL A 18 13.20 -7.52 -7.17
CA VAL A 18 12.71 -6.25 -6.61
C VAL A 18 12.82 -5.12 -7.64
N CYS A 19 13.96 -5.00 -8.33
CA CYS A 19 14.14 -3.98 -9.35
C CYS A 19 13.19 -4.18 -10.54
N GLY A 20 13.07 -5.41 -11.05
CA GLY A 20 12.16 -5.73 -12.14
C GLY A 20 10.70 -5.48 -11.76
N PHE A 21 10.30 -5.83 -10.54
CA PHE A 21 8.98 -5.55 -10.01
C PHE A 21 8.71 -4.04 -9.93
N ALA A 22 9.67 -3.26 -9.44
CA ALA A 22 9.56 -1.80 -9.37
C ALA A 22 9.39 -1.15 -10.76
N VAL A 23 10.15 -1.61 -11.76
CA VAL A 23 10.04 -1.12 -13.14
C VAL A 23 8.66 -1.42 -13.72
N ILE A 24 8.19 -2.67 -13.58
CA ILE A 24 6.88 -3.09 -14.12
C ILE A 24 5.75 -2.27 -13.49
N ILE A 25 5.76 -2.12 -12.15
CA ILE A 25 4.75 -1.32 -11.45
C ILE A 25 4.83 0.14 -11.86
N GLY A 26 6.03 0.72 -11.95
CA GLY A 26 6.19 2.11 -12.35
C GLY A 26 5.64 2.39 -13.75
N ILE A 27 5.92 1.51 -14.72
CA ILE A 27 5.37 1.63 -16.08
C ILE A 27 3.86 1.47 -16.06
N TYR A 28 3.34 0.44 -15.38
CA TYR A 28 1.90 0.18 -15.32
C TYR A 28 1.13 1.37 -14.75
N VAL A 29 1.57 1.90 -13.60
CA VAL A 29 0.92 3.03 -12.94
C VAL A 29 1.00 4.27 -13.82
N GLY A 30 2.17 4.60 -14.36
CA GLY A 30 2.35 5.77 -15.21
C GLY A 30 1.53 5.71 -16.51
N VAL A 31 1.34 4.51 -17.10
CA VAL A 31 0.47 4.34 -18.28
C VAL A 31 -0.99 4.52 -17.91
N ILE A 32 -1.46 3.85 -16.86
CA ILE A 32 -2.87 3.91 -16.47
C ILE A 32 -3.29 5.33 -16.09
N ASN A 33 -2.40 6.11 -15.44
CA ASN A 33 -2.69 7.48 -15.04
C ASN A 33 -2.87 8.44 -16.23
N GLN A 34 -2.43 8.06 -17.43
CA GLN A 34 -2.57 8.87 -18.64
C GLN A 34 -3.83 8.59 -19.45
N ILE A 35 -4.59 7.55 -19.13
CA ILE A 35 -5.74 7.13 -19.93
C ILE A 35 -6.99 7.92 -19.49
N PRO A 36 -7.53 8.87 -20.29
CA PRO A 36 -8.59 9.77 -19.83
C PRO A 36 -9.90 9.07 -19.49
N ILE A 37 -10.23 7.97 -20.19
CA ILE A 37 -11.46 7.20 -19.92
C ILE A 37 -11.40 6.44 -18.58
N LEU A 38 -10.21 6.25 -18.02
CA LEU A 38 -10.02 5.65 -16.70
C LEU A 38 -10.03 6.70 -15.57
N HIS A 39 -10.21 7.97 -15.90
CA HIS A 39 -10.20 9.03 -14.91
C HIS A 39 -11.34 8.87 -13.91
N ASP A 40 -11.05 9.10 -12.63
CA ASP A 40 -12.05 8.96 -11.55
C ASP A 40 -12.65 7.54 -11.48
N THR A 41 -11.84 6.52 -11.82
CA THR A 41 -12.23 5.11 -11.71
C THR A 41 -11.23 4.35 -10.85
N SER A 42 -11.62 3.15 -10.43
CA SER A 42 -10.74 2.24 -9.70
C SER A 42 -9.42 1.91 -10.39
N PHE A 43 -9.34 2.07 -11.70
CA PHE A 43 -8.08 1.84 -12.41
C PHE A 43 -7.09 2.95 -12.15
N GLN A 44 -7.54 4.22 -12.05
CA GLN A 44 -6.65 5.32 -11.72
C GLN A 44 -6.41 5.45 -10.21
N ASP A 45 -7.32 4.93 -9.38
CA ASP A 45 -7.14 4.95 -7.93
C ASP A 45 -5.76 4.37 -7.54
N ILE A 46 -5.28 3.27 -8.16
CA ILE A 46 -3.93 2.73 -7.89
C ILE A 46 -2.76 3.75 -8.00
N ALA A 47 -2.89 4.76 -8.86
CA ALA A 47 -1.90 5.82 -9.05
C ALA A 47 -1.99 6.89 -7.96
N VAL A 48 -3.18 7.08 -7.38
CA VAL A 48 -3.47 8.08 -6.35
C VAL A 48 -3.37 7.49 -4.94
N THR A 49 -3.54 6.17 -4.81
CA THR A 49 -3.84 5.54 -3.54
C THR A 49 -2.74 4.67 -2.96
N LEU A 50 -2.63 4.65 -1.63
CA LEU A 50 -1.62 3.87 -0.91
C LEU A 50 -1.93 2.37 -0.77
N GLU A 51 -3.13 1.83 -1.06
CA GLU A 51 -3.41 0.42 -0.72
C GLU A 51 -2.52 -0.57 -1.46
N TRP A 52 -2.30 -0.34 -2.76
CA TRP A 52 -1.44 -1.21 -3.57
C TRP A 52 0.02 -1.07 -3.15
N TRP A 53 0.46 0.15 -2.86
CA TRP A 53 1.80 0.42 -2.34
C TRP A 53 2.05 -0.26 -0.98
N VAL A 54 1.05 -0.25 -0.09
CA VAL A 54 1.09 -0.97 1.19
C VAL A 54 1.14 -2.48 0.94
N LEU A 55 0.34 -3.03 0.02
CA LEU A 55 0.39 -4.45 -0.33
C LEU A 55 1.78 -4.84 -0.85
N PHE A 56 2.35 -4.06 -1.77
CA PHE A 56 3.68 -4.30 -2.32
C PHE A 56 4.76 -4.25 -1.24
N ALA A 57 4.69 -3.26 -0.34
CA ALA A 57 5.59 -3.19 0.81
C ALA A 57 5.45 -4.45 1.69
N VAL A 58 4.24 -4.88 2.05
CA VAL A 58 4.02 -6.08 2.88
C VAL A 58 4.54 -7.34 2.17
N LEU A 59 4.34 -7.47 0.86
CA LEU A 59 4.90 -8.57 0.07
C LEU A 59 6.43 -8.57 0.10
N ILE A 60 7.08 -7.42 -0.08
CA ILE A 60 8.54 -7.30 0.01
C ILE A 60 9.03 -7.70 1.41
N VAL A 61 8.54 -7.02 2.46
CA VAL A 61 9.07 -7.21 3.82
C VAL A 61 8.82 -8.61 4.36
N SER A 62 7.68 -9.22 4.01
CA SER A 62 7.33 -10.58 4.45
C SER A 62 8.30 -11.63 3.91
N ASN A 63 8.92 -11.40 2.76
CA ASN A 63 9.86 -12.31 2.11
C ASN A 63 11.35 -12.02 2.41
N CYS A 64 11.65 -10.94 3.14
CA CYS A 64 13.01 -10.62 3.57
C CYS A 64 13.43 -11.43 4.82
N LYS A 65 14.75 -11.53 5.05
CA LYS A 65 15.35 -12.24 6.20
C LYS A 65 15.65 -11.31 7.38
N SER A 66 15.89 -10.03 7.13
CA SER A 66 16.17 -9.03 8.18
C SER A 66 15.41 -7.72 7.96
N ALA A 67 15.28 -6.93 9.03
CA ALA A 67 14.66 -5.60 8.96
C ALA A 67 15.44 -4.64 8.06
N TRP A 68 16.78 -4.72 8.07
CA TRP A 68 17.64 -3.92 7.20
C TRP A 68 17.42 -4.24 5.72
N GLU A 69 17.39 -5.53 5.39
CA GLU A 69 17.08 -5.99 4.02
C GLU A 69 15.68 -5.57 3.58
N ALA A 70 14.69 -5.66 4.47
CA ALA A 70 13.32 -5.22 4.22
C ALA A 70 13.23 -3.72 3.95
N GLY A 71 13.87 -2.91 4.78
CA GLY A 71 13.94 -1.46 4.60
C GLY A 71 14.62 -1.07 3.29
N LEU A 72 15.80 -1.64 3.00
CA LEU A 72 16.52 -1.33 1.77
C LEU A 72 15.75 -1.75 0.52
N LYS A 73 15.09 -2.91 0.53
CA LYS A 73 14.29 -3.35 -0.62
C LYS A 73 13.03 -2.53 -0.83
N CYS A 74 12.38 -2.08 0.25
CA CYS A 74 11.30 -1.11 0.12
C CYS A 74 11.82 0.21 -0.47
N LEU A 75 12.92 0.74 0.08
CA LEU A 75 13.55 1.96 -0.42
C LEU A 75 13.88 1.86 -1.91
N VAL A 76 14.58 0.81 -2.33
CA VAL A 76 14.95 0.59 -3.73
C VAL A 76 13.71 0.44 -4.61
N PHE A 77 12.69 -0.28 -4.15
CA PHE A 77 11.44 -0.42 -4.91
C PHE A 77 10.79 0.95 -5.18
N PHE A 78 10.71 1.83 -4.18
CA PHE A 78 10.14 3.17 -4.37
C PHE A 78 11.07 4.11 -5.15
N LEU A 79 12.38 4.09 -4.90
CA LEU A 79 13.35 4.90 -5.66
C LEU A 79 13.41 4.54 -7.14
N ILE A 80 12.98 3.34 -7.54
CA ILE A 80 12.89 2.95 -8.95
C ILE A 80 11.49 3.24 -9.50
N SER A 81 10.43 2.79 -8.82
CA SER A 81 9.06 2.90 -9.33
C SER A 81 8.61 4.36 -9.47
N GLN A 82 8.92 5.23 -8.50
CA GLN A 82 8.44 6.61 -8.49
C GLN A 82 9.00 7.44 -9.65
N PRO A 83 10.33 7.47 -9.92
CA PRO A 83 10.84 8.16 -11.11
C PRO A 83 10.26 7.63 -12.42
N ILE A 84 10.07 6.31 -12.53
CA ILE A 84 9.54 5.70 -13.75
C ILE A 84 8.11 6.17 -14.02
N ILE A 85 7.27 6.27 -12.99
CA ILE A 85 5.91 6.84 -13.12
C ILE A 85 5.98 8.23 -13.74
N PHE A 86 6.79 9.13 -13.16
CA PHE A 86 6.90 10.50 -13.63
C PHE A 86 7.57 10.64 -15.01
N LEU A 87 8.49 9.74 -15.36
CA LEU A 87 9.06 9.68 -16.71
C LEU A 87 8.02 9.25 -17.74
N VAL A 88 7.18 8.29 -17.39
CA VAL A 88 6.10 7.80 -18.27
C VAL A 88 5.01 8.87 -18.42
N GLU A 89 4.67 9.59 -17.35
CA GLU A 89 3.67 10.69 -17.34
C GLU A 89 4.18 12.01 -17.93
N LEU A 90 5.47 12.12 -18.21
CA LEU A 90 6.11 13.33 -18.73
C LEU A 90 5.34 13.98 -19.91
N PRO A 91 4.83 13.22 -20.91
CA PRO A 91 4.10 13.79 -22.03
C PRO A 91 2.80 14.50 -21.64
N THR A 92 2.17 14.11 -20.53
CA THR A 92 0.89 14.64 -20.09
C THR A 92 1.01 15.73 -19.03
N ILE A 93 1.97 15.61 -18.10
CA ILE A 93 2.11 16.55 -16.98
C ILE A 93 3.20 17.60 -17.18
N GLY A 94 4.15 17.35 -18.10
CA GLY A 94 5.31 18.22 -18.36
C GLY A 94 6.43 18.05 -17.33
N LEU A 95 7.65 18.47 -17.72
CA LEU A 95 8.88 18.28 -16.93
C LEU A 95 8.81 18.99 -15.57
N ASP A 96 8.32 20.22 -15.54
CA ASP A 96 8.33 21.06 -14.33
C ASP A 96 7.46 20.45 -13.22
N LYS A 97 6.26 19.99 -13.57
CA LYS A 97 5.35 19.31 -12.64
C LYS A 97 5.88 17.94 -12.24
N ALA A 98 6.43 17.16 -13.17
CA ALA A 98 7.03 15.87 -12.89
C ALA A 98 8.17 16.00 -11.86
N LEU A 99 9.05 16.99 -12.04
CA LEU A 99 10.13 17.28 -11.10
C LEU A 99 9.61 17.75 -9.74
N TYR A 100 8.61 18.63 -9.72
CA TYR A 100 8.00 19.10 -8.47
C TYR A 100 7.37 17.94 -7.68
N TYR A 101 6.53 17.12 -8.31
CA TYR A 101 5.88 16.00 -7.63
C TYR A 101 6.89 14.96 -7.16
N TYR A 102 7.87 14.61 -8.00
CA TYR A 102 8.89 13.66 -7.61
C TYR A 102 9.74 14.19 -6.45
N THR A 103 10.34 15.37 -6.58
CA THR A 103 11.31 15.86 -5.59
C THR A 103 10.65 16.40 -4.33
N GLY A 104 9.50 17.07 -4.45
CA GLY A 104 8.81 17.72 -3.34
C GLY A 104 7.95 16.78 -2.50
N ILE A 105 7.43 15.69 -3.08
CA ILE A 105 6.48 14.80 -2.40
C ILE A 105 7.00 13.37 -2.34
N TRP A 106 7.29 12.77 -3.49
CA TRP A 106 7.54 11.33 -3.56
C TRP A 106 8.94 10.90 -3.15
N LEU A 107 9.96 11.73 -3.34
CA LEU A 107 11.30 11.45 -2.88
C LEU A 107 11.36 11.40 -1.34
N PRO A 108 10.81 12.38 -0.58
CA PRO A 108 10.67 12.25 0.87
C PRO A 108 9.95 10.98 1.31
N ILE A 109 8.81 10.64 0.68
CA ILE A 109 8.06 9.42 0.99
C ILE A 109 8.91 8.17 0.71
N SER A 110 9.60 8.13 -0.43
CA SER A 110 10.49 7.04 -0.81
C SER A 110 11.58 6.82 0.25
N LEU A 111 12.21 7.89 0.73
CA LEU A 111 13.21 7.82 1.81
C LEU A 111 12.62 7.27 3.11
N LEU A 112 11.39 7.68 3.47
CA LEU A 112 10.69 7.16 4.66
C LEU A 112 10.32 5.68 4.56
N THR A 113 10.34 5.09 3.36
CA THR A 113 10.12 3.64 3.22
C THR A 113 11.28 2.79 3.73
N LEU A 114 12.48 3.37 3.94
CA LEU A 114 13.59 2.68 4.61
C LEU A 114 13.25 2.33 6.06
N PRO A 115 12.96 3.30 6.96
CA PRO A 115 12.52 2.99 8.32
C PRO A 115 11.16 2.30 8.32
N GLY A 116 10.24 2.68 7.43
CA GLY A 116 8.92 2.05 7.31
C GLY A 116 9.00 0.56 7.02
N GLY A 117 9.81 0.14 6.03
CA GLY A 117 10.03 -1.26 5.68
C GLY A 117 10.72 -2.06 6.79
N ALA A 118 11.67 -1.43 7.49
CA ALA A 118 12.33 -2.04 8.65
C ALA A 118 11.36 -2.30 9.81
N ILE A 119 10.45 -1.36 10.09
CA ILE A 119 9.39 -1.52 11.10
C ILE A 119 8.38 -2.58 10.64
N ALA A 120 7.93 -2.51 9.38
CA ALA A 120 6.96 -3.45 8.83
C ALA A 120 7.47 -4.90 8.83
N PHE A 121 8.79 -5.13 8.75
CA PHE A 121 9.37 -6.46 8.95
C PHE A 121 8.99 -7.10 10.29
N LEU A 122 8.85 -6.29 11.36
CA LEU A 122 8.47 -6.76 12.68
C LEU A 122 7.02 -7.28 12.74
N ALA A 123 6.17 -6.92 11.76
CA ALA A 123 4.81 -7.44 11.63
C ALA A 123 4.78 -8.97 11.45
N LYS A 124 5.87 -9.60 10.99
CA LYS A 124 6.01 -11.07 10.87
C LYS A 124 5.96 -11.79 12.22
N ARG A 125 6.26 -11.08 13.31
CA ARG A 125 6.30 -11.66 14.66
C ARG A 125 4.92 -12.15 15.06
N GLN A 126 4.84 -13.39 15.55
CA GLN A 126 3.61 -14.03 15.98
C GLN A 126 3.28 -13.70 17.44
N ASN A 127 3.33 -12.41 17.78
CA ASN A 127 3.09 -11.84 19.10
C ASN A 127 2.29 -10.53 19.00
N VAL A 128 2.06 -9.88 20.15
CA VAL A 128 1.28 -8.64 20.24
C VAL A 128 1.88 -7.51 19.40
N LEU A 129 3.20 -7.34 19.44
CA LEU A 129 3.89 -6.30 18.66
C LEU A 129 3.67 -6.49 17.15
N GLY A 130 3.85 -7.71 16.64
CA GLY A 130 3.67 -7.99 15.22
C GLY A 130 2.22 -7.79 14.77
N ALA A 131 1.25 -8.17 15.61
CA ALA A 131 -0.17 -7.93 15.36
C ALA A 131 -0.51 -6.43 15.38
N ALA A 132 0.11 -5.65 16.27
CA ALA A 132 -0.10 -4.21 16.36
C ALA A 132 0.45 -3.48 15.15
N ILE A 133 1.69 -3.77 14.74
CA ILE A 133 2.32 -3.15 13.56
C ILE A 133 1.50 -3.46 12.30
N LEU A 134 1.09 -4.72 12.11
CA LEU A 134 0.24 -5.09 10.99
C LEU A 134 -1.14 -4.41 11.06
N GLY A 135 -1.73 -4.36 12.25
CA GLY A 135 -3.03 -3.74 12.50
C GLY A 135 -3.03 -2.27 12.11
N VAL A 136 -2.03 -1.51 12.57
CA VAL A 136 -1.81 -0.10 12.25
C VAL A 136 -1.56 0.11 10.76
N GLY A 137 -0.72 -0.72 10.13
CA GLY A 137 -0.49 -0.64 8.68
C GLY A 137 -1.77 -0.86 7.87
N ASN A 138 -2.59 -1.83 8.27
CA ASN A 138 -3.88 -2.10 7.64
C ASN A 138 -4.94 -1.03 7.93
N THR A 139 -4.82 -0.25 9.02
CA THR A 139 -5.70 0.89 9.27
C THR A 139 -5.60 1.92 8.15
N ILE A 140 -4.41 2.13 7.58
CA ILE A 140 -4.22 3.03 6.43
C ILE A 140 -5.10 2.55 5.27
N VAL A 141 -4.95 1.28 4.86
CA VAL A 141 -5.74 0.66 3.79
C VAL A 141 -7.25 0.71 4.08
N ALA A 142 -7.64 0.45 5.32
CA ALA A 142 -9.04 0.47 5.72
C ALA A 142 -9.65 1.89 5.68
N LEU A 143 -8.91 2.92 6.10
CA LEU A 143 -9.36 4.31 5.99
C LEU A 143 -9.54 4.74 4.54
N MET A 144 -8.62 4.33 3.66
CA MET A 144 -8.77 4.54 2.22
C MET A 144 -10.02 3.86 1.68
N GLY A 145 -10.23 2.59 2.05
CA GLY A 145 -11.45 1.87 1.70
C GLY A 145 -12.73 2.57 2.15
N VAL A 146 -12.73 3.19 3.34
CA VAL A 146 -13.86 4.00 3.84
C VAL A 146 -14.07 5.26 2.99
N SER A 147 -13.01 6.01 2.68
CA SER A 147 -13.11 7.21 1.84
C SER A 147 -13.67 6.87 0.45
N TYR A 148 -13.13 5.83 -0.19
CA TYR A 148 -13.63 5.37 -1.49
C TYR A 148 -15.03 4.77 -1.45
N PHE A 149 -15.42 4.15 -0.33
CA PHE A 149 -16.79 3.69 -0.16
C PHE A 149 -17.76 4.87 -0.15
N MET A 150 -17.41 5.98 0.51
CA MET A 150 -18.24 7.19 0.48
C MET A 150 -18.31 7.79 -0.93
N GLN A 151 -17.21 7.82 -1.67
CA GLN A 151 -17.20 8.27 -3.07
C GLN A 151 -18.08 7.36 -3.95
N MET A 152 -17.91 6.04 -3.83
CA MET A 152 -18.69 5.04 -4.57
C MET A 152 -20.20 5.17 -4.34
N LEU A 153 -20.65 5.51 -3.11
CA LEU A 153 -22.07 5.73 -2.84
C LEU A 153 -22.66 6.88 -3.67
N GLY A 154 -21.86 7.89 -4.01
CA GLY A 154 -22.28 9.02 -4.86
C GLY A 154 -22.11 8.79 -6.36
N SER A 155 -21.27 7.84 -6.78
CA SER A 155 -20.86 7.68 -8.19
C SER A 155 -20.83 6.22 -8.68
N PHE A 156 -21.65 5.35 -8.10
CA PHE A 156 -21.69 3.91 -8.44
C PHE A 156 -21.80 3.68 -9.96
N PRO A 157 -20.99 2.78 -10.57
CA PRO A 157 -20.09 1.79 -9.95
C PRO A 157 -18.62 2.25 -9.80
N ARG A 158 -18.31 3.54 -9.89
CA ARG A 158 -16.92 4.03 -9.72
C ARG A 158 -16.39 3.69 -8.33
N HIS A 159 -15.09 3.47 -8.23
CA HIS A 159 -14.36 3.08 -7.01
C HIS A 159 -14.75 1.72 -6.39
N LEU A 160 -15.73 0.99 -6.92
CA LEU A 160 -16.15 -0.31 -6.38
C LEU A 160 -14.99 -1.30 -6.28
N LEU A 161 -14.16 -1.41 -7.33
CA LEU A 161 -13.01 -2.32 -7.29
C LEU A 161 -11.98 -1.89 -6.26
N THR A 162 -11.85 -0.59 -5.99
CA THR A 162 -10.95 -0.01 -4.99
C THR A 162 -11.40 -0.38 -3.58
N VAL A 163 -12.71 -0.23 -3.29
CA VAL A 163 -13.31 -0.63 -2.02
C VAL A 163 -13.11 -2.13 -1.77
N VAL A 164 -13.42 -2.95 -2.78
CA VAL A 164 -13.22 -4.41 -2.70
C VAL A 164 -11.76 -4.75 -2.53
N SER A 165 -10.85 -4.06 -3.22
CA SER A 165 -9.40 -4.26 -3.12
C SER A 165 -8.89 -3.90 -1.73
N CYS A 166 -9.33 -2.79 -1.13
CA CYS A 166 -8.95 -2.41 0.23
C CYS A 166 -9.37 -3.48 1.24
N ALA A 167 -10.62 -3.95 1.18
CA ALA A 167 -11.11 -5.02 2.04
C ALA A 167 -10.33 -6.33 1.83
N ALA A 168 -10.06 -6.68 0.58
CA ALA A 168 -9.30 -7.87 0.22
C ALA A 168 -7.84 -7.79 0.71
N ILE A 169 -7.18 -6.64 0.56
CA ILE A 169 -5.80 -6.42 1.01
C ILE A 169 -5.72 -6.58 2.53
N VAL A 170 -6.60 -5.95 3.29
CA VAL A 170 -6.65 -6.10 4.76
C VAL A 170 -6.83 -7.57 5.15
N ALA A 171 -7.77 -8.28 4.51
CA ALA A 171 -8.00 -9.69 4.79
C ALA A 171 -6.77 -10.56 4.44
N VAL A 172 -6.19 -10.35 3.26
CA VAL A 172 -5.07 -11.13 2.73
C VAL A 172 -3.80 -10.89 3.56
N THR A 173 -3.50 -9.65 3.95
CA THR A 173 -2.32 -9.35 4.77
C THR A 173 -2.46 -9.95 6.17
N ILE A 174 -3.63 -9.86 6.81
CA ILE A 174 -3.87 -10.48 8.13
C ILE A 174 -3.73 -12.01 8.05
N LEU A 175 -4.41 -12.64 7.09
CA LEU A 175 -4.42 -14.09 6.95
C LEU A 175 -3.05 -14.65 6.52
N GLY A 176 -2.31 -13.90 5.71
CA GLY A 176 -1.00 -14.26 5.19
C GLY A 176 0.12 -14.07 6.21
N MET A 177 0.14 -12.95 6.92
CA MET A 177 1.20 -12.57 7.86
C MET A 177 1.03 -13.20 9.25
N GLN A 178 -0.20 -13.24 9.77
CA GLN A 178 -0.48 -13.80 11.09
C GLN A 178 -0.95 -15.24 10.95
N LYS A 179 -0.28 -16.19 11.62
CA LYS A 179 -0.60 -17.62 11.58
C LYS A 179 -1.44 -18.04 12.79
N LYS A 180 -1.19 -17.46 13.95
CA LYS A 180 -1.93 -17.78 15.19
C LYS A 180 -3.30 -17.10 15.18
N ARG A 181 -4.35 -17.83 15.57
CA ARG A 181 -5.72 -17.27 15.67
C ARG A 181 -5.77 -16.03 16.57
N ARG A 182 -5.07 -16.05 17.71
CA ARG A 182 -5.01 -14.92 18.65
C ARG A 182 -4.41 -13.65 18.01
N THR A 183 -3.32 -13.77 17.27
CA THR A 183 -2.67 -12.60 16.64
C THR A 183 -3.42 -12.11 15.40
N ARG A 184 -4.08 -13.01 14.66
CA ARG A 184 -5.03 -12.64 13.59
C ARG A 184 -6.16 -11.78 14.12
N LEU A 185 -6.85 -12.27 15.15
CA LEU A 185 -7.98 -11.56 15.78
C LEU A 185 -7.52 -10.22 16.36
N LEU A 186 -6.35 -10.19 17.01
CA LEU A 186 -5.80 -8.95 17.55
C LEU A 186 -5.47 -7.94 16.44
N SER A 187 -4.82 -8.36 15.36
CA SER A 187 -4.50 -7.48 14.24
C SER A 187 -5.77 -6.94 13.58
N ALA A 188 -6.77 -7.79 13.36
CA ALA A 188 -8.08 -7.39 12.83
C ALA A 188 -8.81 -6.41 13.76
N ALA A 189 -8.83 -6.70 15.07
CA ALA A 189 -9.45 -5.82 16.06
C ALA A 189 -8.77 -4.44 16.09
N ILE A 190 -7.43 -4.40 16.06
CA ILE A 190 -6.68 -3.14 16.00
C ILE A 190 -7.03 -2.37 14.73
N THR A 191 -7.04 -3.02 13.56
CA THR A 191 -7.43 -2.37 12.31
C THR A 191 -8.83 -1.78 12.40
N VAL A 192 -9.85 -2.56 12.78
CA VAL A 192 -11.25 -2.11 12.84
C VAL A 192 -11.43 -1.00 13.86
N LEU A 193 -10.93 -1.17 15.09
CA LEU A 193 -11.09 -0.18 16.16
C LEU A 193 -10.39 1.13 15.82
N LEU A 194 -9.15 1.08 15.32
CA LEU A 194 -8.40 2.28 14.99
C LEU A 194 -9.02 3.00 13.78
N THR A 195 -9.48 2.26 12.76
CA THR A 195 -10.21 2.85 11.63
C THR A 195 -11.49 3.52 12.11
N ALA A 196 -12.29 2.86 12.95
CA ALA A 196 -13.54 3.43 13.48
C ALA A 196 -13.28 4.69 14.33
N VAL A 197 -12.28 4.67 15.21
CA VAL A 197 -11.91 5.83 16.04
C VAL A 197 -11.45 7.00 15.18
N ILE A 198 -10.56 6.77 14.21
CA ILE A 198 -10.07 7.84 13.33
C ILE A 198 -11.21 8.37 12.46
N ALA A 199 -12.03 7.49 11.88
CA ALA A 199 -13.18 7.89 11.07
C ALA A 199 -14.18 8.74 11.88
N ALA A 200 -14.57 8.27 13.07
CA ALA A 200 -15.47 9.01 13.95
C ALA A 200 -14.88 10.37 14.35
N TRP A 201 -13.60 10.41 14.74
CA TRP A 201 -12.93 11.65 15.11
C TRP A 201 -12.86 12.64 13.93
N THR A 202 -12.58 12.17 12.72
CA THR A 202 -12.56 13.01 11.50
C THR A 202 -13.94 13.63 11.25
N VAL A 203 -15.00 12.82 11.28
CA VAL A 203 -16.38 13.26 11.08
C VAL A 203 -16.83 14.23 12.17
N MET A 204 -16.53 13.94 13.45
CA MET A 204 -16.88 14.81 14.58
C MET A 204 -16.22 16.19 14.50
N ASN A 205 -15.05 16.29 13.87
CA ASN A 205 -14.36 17.56 13.65
C ASN A 205 -14.76 18.26 12.34
N GLY A 206 -15.86 17.83 11.69
CA GLY A 206 -16.38 18.44 10.47
C GLY A 206 -15.47 18.25 9.25
N ARG A 207 -14.53 17.30 9.30
CA ARG A 207 -13.64 16.97 8.18
C ARG A 207 -14.25 15.83 7.37
N THR A 208 -14.05 15.88 6.05
CA THR A 208 -14.39 14.77 5.15
C THR A 208 -13.31 13.69 5.23
N LEU A 209 -13.73 12.43 5.12
CA LEU A 209 -12.88 11.24 5.13
C LEU A 209 -12.22 10.98 3.78
#